data_AF-A0A967GK41-F1
#
_entry.id   AF-A0A967GK41-F1
#
_cell.length_a   1.000
_cell.length_b   1.000
_cell.length_c   1.000
_cell.angle_alpha   90.00
_cell.angle_beta   90.00
_cell.angle_gamma   90.00
#
_symmetry.space_group_name_H-M   'P 1'
#
loop_
_entity.id
_entity.type
_entity.pdbx_description
1 polymer ?
#
loop_
_entity_poly.entity_id
_entity_poly.type
_entity_poly.pdbx_seq_one_letter_code
_entity_poly.pdbx_strand_id
1 'polypeptide(L)' 'MNFKLRVWRQAGAEAEGRFETYDVTGIEPDMSFLEMLDVANLQLADRGVEPIEFDYDCREGICGSC' A
#
# COMPACT_ATOMS: atom_id res chain seq x y z
N MET A 1 -4.26 15.30 0.71
CA MET A 1 -2.79 15.35 0.54
C MET A 1 -2.40 14.41 -0.58
N ASN A 2 -1.23 14.63 -1.19
CA ASN A 2 -0.69 13.80 -2.27
C ASN A 2 0.66 13.24 -1.85
N PHE A 3 0.85 11.93 -2.03
CA PHE A 3 2.06 11.22 -1.64
C PHE A 3 2.64 10.44 -2.82
N LYS A 4 3.96 10.27 -2.80
CA LYS A 4 4.66 9.31 -3.66
C LYS A 4 5.11 8.14 -2.81
N LEU A 5 4.48 6.99 -2.99
CA LEU A 5 4.84 5.75 -2.30
C LEU A 5 5.85 4.99 -3.13
N ARG A 6 6.99 4.63 -2.53
CA ARG A 6 8.00 3.77 -3.14
C ARG A 6 7.90 2.39 -2.48
N VAL A 7 7.44 1.40 -3.24
CA VAL A 7 6.97 0.12 -2.74
C VAL A 7 7.79 -1.01 -3.35
N TRP A 8 8.23 -1.96 -2.53
CA TRP A 8 8.88 -3.18 -3.02
C TRP A 8 7.85 -4.13 -3.62
N ARG A 9 8.09 -4.59 -4.85
CA ARG A 9 7.23 -5.54 -5.57
C ARG A 9 8.05 -6.78 -5.89
N GLN A 10 7.49 -7.95 -5.56
CA GLN A 10 8.10 -9.24 -5.83
C GLN A 10 6.98 -10.28 -5.95
N ALA A 11 6.90 -10.96 -7.11
CA ALA A 11 5.79 -11.86 -7.41
C ALA A 11 5.85 -13.21 -6.65
N GLY A 12 6.96 -13.51 -5.99
CA GLY A 12 7.17 -14.75 -5.23
C GLY A 12 8.62 -14.93 -4.80
N ALA A 13 8.89 -15.99 -4.05
CA ALA A 13 10.20 -16.22 -3.42
C ALA A 13 11.38 -16.24 -4.39
N GLU A 14 11.19 -16.79 -5.59
CA GLU A 14 12.23 -16.92 -6.63
C GLU A 14 12.25 -15.74 -7.63
N ALA A 15 11.30 -14.81 -7.53
CA ALA A 15 11.23 -13.67 -8.44
C ALA A 15 12.21 -12.58 -7.99
N GLU A 16 12.87 -11.92 -8.95
CA GLU A 16 13.64 -10.72 -8.68
C GLU A 16 12.69 -9.58 -8.30
N GLY A 17 12.88 -9.01 -7.12
CA GLY A 17 12.09 -7.88 -6.64
C GLY A 17 12.61 -6.54 -7.17
N ARG A 18 11.73 -5.54 -7.15
CA ARG A 18 12.06 -4.17 -7.57
C ARG A 18 11.26 -3.16 -6.78
N PHE A 19 11.75 -1.92 -6.74
CA PHE A 19 10.94 -0.80 -6.27
C PHE A 19 10.09 -0.23 -7.39
N GLU A 20 8.80 -0.08 -7.13
CA GLU A 20 7.87 0.68 -7.95
C GLU A 20 7.43 1.95 -7.21
N THR A 21 7.06 3.00 -7.94
CA THR A 21 6.63 4.26 -7.35
C THR A 21 5.23 4.61 -7.80
N TYR A 22 4.35 4.90 -6.84
CA TYR A 22 2.96 5.24 -7.08
C TYR A 22 2.62 6.61 -6.53
N ASP A 23 1.97 7.42 -7.34
CA ASP A 23 1.29 8.63 -6.88
C ASP A 23 -0.05 8.24 -6.26
N VAL A 24 -0.27 8.66 -5.02
CA VAL A 24 -1.50 8.45 -4.25
C VAL A 24 -2.05 9.81 -3.86
N THR A 25 -3.31 10.05 -4.23
CA THR A 25 -4.00 11.31 -3.96
C THR A 25 -5.22 11.08 -3.09
N GLY A 26 -5.82 12.14 -2.55
CA GLY A 26 -7.06 12.03 -1.76
C GLY A 26 -6.86 11.62 -0.31
N ILE A 27 -5.65 11.77 0.25
CA ILE A 27 -5.35 11.36 1.63
C ILE A 27 -5.65 12.49 2.63
N GLU A 28 -6.48 12.22 3.62
CA GLU A 28 -6.84 13.19 4.66
C GLU A 28 -5.80 13.20 5.81
N PRO A 29 -5.62 14.32 6.53
CA PRO A 29 -4.58 14.45 7.57
C PRO A 29 -4.73 13.51 8.76
N ASP A 30 -5.94 13.03 9.02
CA ASP A 30 -6.30 12.12 10.10
C ASP A 30 -6.28 10.64 9.70
N MET A 31 -6.04 10.34 8.42
CA MET A 31 -5.85 8.96 7.97
C MET A 31 -4.55 8.38 8.53
N SER A 32 -4.65 7.17 9.04
CA SER A 32 -3.50 6.31 9.31
C SER A 32 -2.79 5.91 8.02
N PHE A 33 -1.56 5.43 8.15
CA PHE A 33 -0.79 4.92 7.01
C PHE A 33 -1.47 3.69 6.36
N LEU A 34 -2.16 2.85 7.15
CA LEU A 34 -2.87 1.67 6.64
C LEU A 34 -4.10 2.07 5.81
N GLU A 35 -4.85 3.07 6.26
CA GLU A 35 -5.96 3.63 5.46
C GLU A 35 -5.45 4.28 4.17
N MET A 36 -4.28 4.92 4.20
CA MET A 36 -3.64 5.41 2.98
C MET A 36 -3.27 4.26 2.02
N LEU A 37 -2.80 3.11 2.52
CA LEU A 37 -2.53 1.92 1.69
C LEU A 37 -3.82 1.33 1.11
N ASP A 38 -4.92 1.33 1.88
CA ASP A 38 -6.24 0.93 1.38
C ASP A 38 -6.67 1.83 0.20
N VAL A 39 -6.54 3.16 0.33
CA VAL A 39 -6.82 4.12 -0.76
C VAL A 39 -5.89 3.92 -1.95
N ALA A 40 -4.60 3.67 -1.72
CA ALA A 40 -3.64 3.38 -2.78
C ALA A 40 -4.04 2.12 -3.57
N ASN A 41 -4.46 1.07 -2.87
CA ASN A 41 -4.91 -0.19 -3.48
C ASN A 41 -6.17 -0.03 -4.31
N LEU A 42 -7.15 0.76 -3.85
CA LEU A 42 -8.32 1.10 -4.65
C LEU A 42 -7.92 1.81 -5.96
N GLN A 43 -7.03 2.81 -5.89
CA GLN A 43 -6.55 3.52 -7.08
C GLN A 43 -5.73 2.62 -8.02
N LEU A 44 -5.00 1.63 -7.51
CA LEU A 44 -4.28 0.65 -8.33
C LEU A 44 -5.26 -0.30 -9.04
N ALA A 45 -6.26 -0.81 -8.31
CA ALA A 45 -7.29 -1.68 -8.85
C ALA A 45 -8.08 -1.01 -9.98
N ASP A 46 -8.46 0.27 -9.83
CA ASP A 46 -9.12 1.07 -10.87
C ASP A 46 -8.28 1.21 -12.15
N ARG A 47 -6.95 1.13 -12.04
CA ARG A 47 -6.00 1.15 -13.16
C ARG A 47 -5.68 -0.23 -13.71
N GLY A 48 -6.28 -1.29 -13.16
CA GLY A 48 -5.97 -2.68 -13.51
C GLY A 48 -4.57 -3.11 -13.06
N VAL A 49 -3.99 -2.42 -12.09
CA VAL A 49 -2.69 -2.77 -11.48
C VAL A 49 -2.95 -3.59 -10.23
N GLU A 50 -2.14 -4.62 -10.03
CA GLU A 50 -2.24 -5.51 -8.87
C GLU A 50 -2.04 -4.71 -7.56
N PRO A 51 -2.91 -4.91 -6.55
CA PRO A 51 -2.78 -4.26 -5.24
C PRO A 51 -1.43 -4.53 -4.56
N ILE A 52 -1.05 -3.63 -3.66
CA ILE A 52 0.07 -3.80 -2.73
C ILE A 52 -0.33 -4.80 -1.66
N GLU A 53 0.43 -5.88 -1.58
CA GLU A 53 0.30 -6.90 -0.53
C GLU A 53 1.03 -6.43 0.74
N PHE A 54 0.36 -6.53 1.88
CA PHE A 54 0.90 -6.26 3.21
C PHE A 54 0.09 -7.01 4.29
N ASP A 55 0.74 -7.35 5.40
CA ASP A 55 0.12 -8.11 6.50
C ASP A 55 -0.67 -7.19 7.43
N TYR A 56 -2.01 -7.23 7.38
CA TYR A 56 -2.87 -6.44 8.26
C TYR A 56 -3.76 -7.31 9.16
N ASP A 57 -4.06 -6.82 10.37
CA ASP A 57 -5.01 -7.45 11.28
C ASP A 57 -5.75 -6.41 12.15
N CYS A 58 -5.34 -6.23 13.41
CA CYS A 58 -6.10 -5.49 14.41
C CYS A 58 -6.25 -3.98 14.17
N ARG A 59 -5.39 -3.35 13.34
CA ARG A 59 -5.38 -1.90 13.02
C ARG A 59 -5.32 -0.94 14.21
N GLU A 60 -5.11 -1.45 15.42
CA GLU A 60 -5.02 -0.69 16.67
C GLU A 60 -3.60 -0.71 17.28
N GLY A 61 -2.63 -1.33 16.59
CA GLY A 61 -1.21 -1.31 16.97
C GLY A 61 -0.80 -2.27 18.09
N ILE A 62 -1.54 -3.36 18.32
CA ILE A 62 -1.31 -4.29 19.44
C ILE A 62 -0.90 -5.71 18.99
N CYS A 63 -1.36 -6.16 17.83
CA CYS A 63 -1.22 -7.54 17.34
C CYS A 63 0.12 -7.86 16.64
N GLY A 64 0.95 -6.85 16.33
CA GLY A 64 2.23 -7.04 15.63
C GLY A 64 2.14 -7.19 14.11
N SER A 65 0.94 -7.04 13.54
CA SER A 65 0.68 -6.91 12.10
C SER A 65 0.13 -5.51 11.81
N CYS A 66 0.44 -4.98 10.63
CA CYS A 66 0.10 -3.63 10.22
C CYS A 66 -0.57 -3.62 8.84
#